data_AF-N8VVB5-F1
#
_entry.id   AF-N8VVB5-F1
#
_cell.length_a   1.000
_cell.length_b   1.000
_cell.length_c   1.000
_cell.angle_alpha   90.00
_cell.angle_beta   90.00
_cell.angle_gamma   90.00
#
_symmetry.space_group_name_H-M   'P 1'
#
loop_
_entity.id
_entity.type
_entity.pdbx_description
1 polymer ?
#
loop_
_entity_poly.entity_id
_entity_poly.type
_entity_poly.pdbx_seq_one_letter_code
_entity_poly.pdbx_strand_id
1 'polypeptide(L)'
;MNDIDISKWQQLFGVHLELKLAEDLFSILIDIEKTTPNVKFNNHDFIKLLSTYVLNENEFSNLVDLISVKNWIHQQLKKIDNAINAYAFTKSLDIIPPFSLGTFSIKIKNAIDIWHPSFKNIPLLYLIDEIENFYTESQQEIINTLIRYSSGSVTFRISGRLYALKTYSTIGNGEENREDVEFKKTYLDDILQEVSNYKDFAYSFVKERLVYEKIIDSNSFNLSKCFENVNKNNHYKEFIDYLNFNNGKDFKFINGFIETLKEIPNIIEPNDIEELLNILTRDFSIILKKHNILRFAKEYKSDESYLATANKIRNDCTLFIQDPKDPSIKSYRDSYSSWRKDLIAQLNKESSKPMIYAGLDTFIEMSSGNPRNLLSILGAAYDLARFKNIDFINGKPLSIEDQSKAVLDSARFIFEQDSNFGRPSDLARDAVKNLCELLRVARFALNIPEVSPLLISFSDEGLTKQSKETLQSALNYSFIFEIKNGRPNRNNLKINRKFSLNPMISPIYGLPISKRGDIGLPPNLVNAIFDFNRAKEFEALLKNYNIKWNQPFTRDESSLAHNDLFNF
;
A
#
# COMPACT_ATOMS: atom_id res chain seq x y z
N MET A 1 17.85 -16.05 -30.96
CA MET A 1 19.25 -15.56 -30.96
C MET A 1 20.10 -16.66 -30.40
N ASN A 2 21.27 -16.92 -30.99
CA ASN A 2 22.23 -17.86 -30.38
C ASN A 2 22.88 -17.19 -29.16
N ASP A 3 23.43 -17.96 -28.22
CA ASP A 3 24.06 -17.43 -26.99
C ASP A 3 25.16 -16.39 -27.25
N ILE A 4 25.87 -16.53 -28.38
CA ILE A 4 26.90 -15.60 -28.84
C ILE A 4 26.31 -14.21 -29.16
N ASP A 5 25.10 -14.15 -29.73
CA ASP A 5 24.45 -12.87 -30.00
C ASP A 5 24.00 -12.22 -28.68
N ILE A 6 23.46 -13.00 -27.75
CA ILE A 6 22.99 -12.50 -26.44
C ILE A 6 24.13 -11.82 -25.68
N SER A 7 25.30 -12.47 -25.62
CA SER A 7 26.48 -11.91 -24.95
C SER A 7 26.97 -10.60 -25.61
N LYS A 8 26.97 -10.54 -26.96
CA LYS A 8 27.32 -9.31 -27.69
C LYS A 8 26.35 -8.17 -27.40
N TRP A 9 25.05 -8.44 -27.41
CA TRP A 9 24.01 -7.44 -27.10
C TRP A 9 24.11 -6.95 -25.65
N GLN A 10 24.39 -7.86 -24.72
CA GLN A 10 24.62 -7.53 -23.31
C GLN A 10 25.83 -6.60 -23.15
N GLN A 11 26.97 -6.95 -23.74
CA GLN A 11 28.16 -6.09 -23.71
C GLN A 11 27.91 -4.71 -24.35
N LEU A 12 27.26 -4.68 -25.51
CA LEU A 12 26.94 -3.44 -26.20
C LEU A 12 26.04 -2.53 -25.35
N PHE A 13 25.01 -3.10 -24.71
CA PHE A 13 24.15 -2.36 -23.79
C PHE A 13 24.95 -1.77 -22.63
N GLY A 14 25.87 -2.53 -22.04
CA GLY A 14 26.65 -2.04 -20.90
C GLY A 14 27.58 -0.90 -21.28
N VAL A 15 28.24 -0.98 -22.42
CA VAL A 15 29.03 0.12 -22.98
C VAL A 15 28.16 1.35 -23.27
N HIS A 16 27.00 1.15 -23.88
CA HIS A 16 26.04 2.22 -24.13
C HIS A 16 25.59 2.90 -22.83
N LEU A 17 25.27 2.13 -21.79
CA LEU A 17 24.89 2.65 -20.48
C LEU A 17 26.01 3.47 -19.85
N GLU A 18 27.25 2.97 -19.84
CA GLU A 18 28.39 3.71 -19.29
C GLU A 18 28.64 5.03 -20.05
N LEU A 19 28.50 5.03 -21.38
CA LEU A 19 28.58 6.24 -22.18
C LEU A 19 27.48 7.24 -21.80
N LYS A 20 26.25 6.78 -21.55
CA LYS A 20 25.14 7.66 -21.09
C LYS A 20 25.40 8.25 -19.71
N LEU A 21 25.83 7.42 -18.75
CA LEU A 21 26.23 7.89 -17.43
C LEU A 21 27.36 8.92 -17.50
N ALA A 22 28.31 8.73 -18.41
CA ALA A 22 29.39 9.68 -18.63
C ALA A 22 28.90 10.97 -19.32
N GLU A 23 28.00 10.89 -20.31
CA GLU A 23 27.42 12.07 -20.98
C GLU A 23 26.78 13.03 -19.98
N ASP A 24 26.01 12.50 -19.03
CA ASP A 24 25.37 13.27 -17.95
C ASP A 24 26.42 13.86 -17.00
N LEU A 25 27.40 13.07 -16.56
CA LEU A 25 28.49 13.53 -15.71
C LEU A 25 29.30 14.66 -16.36
N PHE A 26 29.67 14.53 -17.63
CA PHE A 26 30.39 15.58 -18.35
C PHE A 26 29.57 16.86 -18.49
N SER A 27 28.23 16.75 -18.60
CA SER A 27 27.36 17.93 -18.59
C SER A 27 27.50 18.69 -17.27
N ILE A 28 27.59 17.99 -16.13
CA ILE A 28 27.80 18.58 -14.80
C ILE A 28 29.21 19.17 -14.68
N LEU A 29 30.26 18.45 -15.10
CA LEU A 29 31.64 18.95 -15.01
C LEU A 29 31.84 20.23 -15.84
N ILE A 30 31.27 20.29 -17.04
CA ILE A 30 31.28 21.49 -17.89
C ILE A 30 30.55 22.66 -17.21
N ASP A 31 29.41 22.40 -16.56
CA ASP A 31 28.67 23.43 -15.83
C ASP A 31 29.47 23.97 -14.63
N ILE A 32 30.13 23.08 -13.87
CA ILE A 32 31.03 23.47 -12.78
C ILE A 32 32.15 24.38 -13.31
N GLU A 33 32.84 23.99 -14.40
CA GLU A 33 33.92 24.80 -14.98
C GLU A 33 33.43 26.18 -15.42
N LYS A 34 32.24 26.25 -16.05
CA LYS A 34 31.64 27.51 -16.50
C LYS A 34 31.19 28.42 -15.36
N THR A 35 30.64 27.85 -14.30
CA THR A 35 30.10 28.61 -13.16
C THR A 35 31.17 29.01 -12.14
N THR A 36 32.40 28.50 -12.29
CA THR A 36 33.54 28.81 -11.41
C THR A 36 34.73 29.41 -12.18
N PRO A 37 34.58 30.57 -12.85
CA PRO A 37 35.59 31.11 -13.77
C PRO A 37 36.93 31.48 -13.11
N ASN A 38 36.96 31.62 -11.78
CA ASN A 38 38.16 31.94 -11.02
C ASN A 38 38.94 30.70 -10.55
N VAL A 39 38.45 29.50 -10.85
CA VAL A 39 39.08 28.23 -10.47
C VAL A 39 39.82 27.66 -11.68
N LYS A 40 41.07 27.21 -11.47
CA LYS A 40 41.86 26.57 -12.52
C LYS A 40 41.71 25.07 -12.43
N PHE A 41 41.17 24.47 -13.49
CA PHE A 41 41.01 23.02 -13.62
C PHE A 41 42.12 22.40 -14.47
N ASN A 42 42.51 21.17 -14.15
CA ASN A 42 43.57 20.43 -14.88
C ASN A 42 42.97 19.55 -15.99
N ASN A 43 42.45 20.18 -17.05
CA ASN A 43 41.87 19.47 -18.19
C ASN A 43 42.88 18.55 -18.88
N HIS A 44 44.15 18.95 -18.97
CA HIS A 44 45.19 18.18 -19.63
C HIS A 44 45.40 16.80 -18.97
N ASP A 45 45.68 16.76 -17.66
CA ASP A 45 45.95 15.49 -16.98
C ASP A 45 44.67 14.67 -16.77
N PHE A 46 43.52 15.34 -16.66
CA PHE A 46 42.22 14.69 -16.67
C PHE A 46 42.00 13.89 -17.95
N ILE A 47 42.14 14.53 -19.13
CA ILE A 47 41.96 13.88 -20.43
C ILE A 47 43.01 12.81 -20.66
N LYS A 48 44.27 13.07 -20.28
CA LYS A 48 45.37 12.10 -20.39
C LYS A 48 45.12 10.85 -19.56
N LEU A 49 44.55 10.97 -18.36
CA LEU A 49 44.20 9.78 -17.58
C LEU A 49 43.02 9.03 -18.22
N LEU A 50 42.01 9.75 -18.72
CA LEU A 50 40.87 9.13 -19.41
C LEU A 50 41.27 8.35 -20.67
N SER A 51 42.27 8.80 -21.42
CA SER A 51 42.71 8.09 -22.63
C SER A 51 43.18 6.66 -22.31
N THR A 52 43.78 6.43 -21.13
CA THR A 52 44.23 5.11 -20.67
C THR A 52 43.08 4.12 -20.39
N TYR A 53 41.83 4.60 -20.36
CA TYR A 53 40.64 3.78 -20.12
C TYR A 53 39.97 3.33 -21.42
N VAL A 54 40.40 3.87 -22.56
CA VAL A 54 39.87 3.59 -23.90
C VAL A 54 40.85 2.65 -24.61
N LEU A 55 40.33 1.70 -25.39
CA LEU A 55 41.14 0.70 -26.09
C LEU A 55 42.04 1.31 -27.18
N ASN A 56 41.61 2.44 -27.78
CA ASN A 56 42.38 3.17 -28.79
C ASN A 56 42.68 4.59 -28.30
N GLU A 57 43.84 4.77 -27.67
CA GLU A 57 44.28 6.05 -27.11
C GLU A 57 44.37 7.18 -28.15
N ASN A 58 44.58 6.83 -29.44
CA ASN A 58 44.62 7.82 -30.52
C ASN A 58 43.28 8.55 -30.70
N GLU A 59 42.17 7.99 -30.24
CA GLU A 59 40.88 8.70 -30.26
C GLU A 59 40.87 9.94 -29.35
N PHE A 60 41.79 9.99 -28.37
CA PHE A 60 41.93 11.10 -27.41
C PHE A 60 43.03 12.09 -27.81
N SER A 61 43.79 11.86 -28.88
CA SER A 61 44.97 12.67 -29.23
C SER A 61 44.65 14.14 -29.53
N ASN A 62 43.42 14.43 -29.97
CA ASN A 62 42.97 15.76 -30.39
C ASN A 62 41.99 16.40 -29.39
N LEU A 63 41.72 15.75 -28.24
CA LEU A 63 40.79 16.25 -27.24
C LEU A 63 41.55 17.16 -26.27
N VAL A 64 41.07 18.39 -26.11
CA VAL A 64 41.79 19.46 -25.38
C VAL A 64 41.00 20.01 -24.19
N ASP A 65 39.70 19.75 -24.15
CA ASP A 65 38.78 20.27 -23.14
C ASP A 65 37.63 19.28 -22.85
N LEU A 66 36.81 19.57 -21.84
CA LEU A 66 35.68 18.71 -21.48
C LEU A 66 34.61 18.63 -22.59
N ILE A 67 34.47 19.68 -23.40
CA ILE A 67 33.49 19.76 -24.49
C ILE A 67 33.87 18.77 -25.61
N SER A 68 35.14 18.70 -25.97
CA SER A 68 35.66 17.77 -26.97
C SER A 68 35.53 16.32 -26.51
N VAL A 69 35.75 16.02 -25.22
CA VAL A 69 35.46 14.68 -24.66
C VAL A 69 33.97 14.36 -24.71
N LYS A 70 33.09 15.29 -24.33
CA LYS A 70 31.64 15.09 -24.44
C LYS A 70 31.21 14.82 -25.89
N ASN A 71 31.78 15.53 -26.85
CA ASN A 71 31.53 15.31 -28.28
C ASN A 71 32.00 13.92 -28.72
N TRP A 72 33.14 13.43 -28.22
CA TRP A 72 33.60 12.07 -28.46
C TRP A 72 32.59 11.05 -27.91
N ILE A 73 32.10 11.21 -26.68
CA ILE A 73 31.06 10.34 -26.08
C ILE A 73 29.82 10.30 -26.99
N HIS A 74 29.35 11.47 -27.43
CA HIS A 74 28.18 11.58 -28.30
C HIS A 74 28.38 10.87 -29.66
N GLN A 75 29.58 10.95 -30.22
CA GLN A 75 29.93 10.21 -31.44
C GLN A 75 29.92 8.69 -31.21
N GLN A 76 30.42 8.20 -30.08
CA GLN A 76 30.37 6.77 -29.75
C GLN A 76 28.94 6.27 -29.56
N LEU A 77 28.09 7.03 -28.87
CA LEU A 77 26.66 6.72 -28.75
C LEU A 77 25.98 6.63 -30.13
N LYS A 78 26.24 7.61 -31.01
CA LYS A 78 25.71 7.60 -32.38
C LYS A 78 26.20 6.40 -33.20
N LYS A 79 27.45 5.97 -33.03
CA LYS A 79 27.96 4.74 -33.67
C LYS A 79 27.17 3.52 -33.21
N ILE A 80 26.91 3.41 -31.90
CA ILE A 80 26.11 2.33 -31.31
C ILE A 80 24.69 2.34 -31.89
N ASP A 81 23.99 3.48 -31.83
CA ASP A 81 22.63 3.61 -32.33
C ASP A 81 22.52 3.24 -33.83
N ASN A 82 23.48 3.71 -34.63
CA ASN A 82 23.52 3.40 -36.06
C ASN A 82 23.68 1.89 -36.31
N ALA A 83 24.52 1.19 -35.55
CA ALA A 83 24.69 -0.25 -35.74
C ALA A 83 23.48 -1.05 -35.25
N ILE A 84 22.84 -0.64 -34.15
CA ILE A 84 21.59 -1.25 -33.68
C ILE A 84 20.51 -1.12 -34.76
N ASN A 85 20.37 0.05 -35.36
CA ASN A 85 19.42 0.28 -36.45
C ASN A 85 19.79 -0.51 -37.72
N ALA A 86 21.08 -0.57 -38.08
CA ALA A 86 21.56 -1.33 -39.23
C ALA A 86 21.35 -2.84 -39.07
N TYR A 87 21.47 -3.37 -37.84
CA TYR A 87 21.29 -4.79 -37.54
C TYR A 87 19.94 -5.33 -38.03
N ALA A 88 18.87 -4.51 -38.01
CA ALA A 88 17.56 -4.90 -38.52
C ALA A 88 17.64 -5.39 -39.98
N PHE A 89 18.52 -4.79 -40.79
CA PHE A 89 18.71 -5.05 -42.21
C PHE A 89 19.91 -5.97 -42.50
N THR A 90 21.03 -5.80 -41.80
CA THR A 90 22.27 -6.54 -42.07
C THR A 90 22.35 -7.87 -41.36
N LYS A 91 21.65 -8.03 -40.23
CA LYS A 91 21.79 -9.15 -39.27
C LYS A 91 23.23 -9.33 -38.76
N SER A 92 24.09 -8.32 -38.91
CA SER A 92 25.45 -8.27 -38.37
C SER A 92 25.58 -7.09 -37.41
N LEU A 93 26.24 -7.32 -36.28
CA LEU A 93 26.55 -6.30 -35.30
C LEU A 93 28.07 -6.09 -35.28
N ASP A 94 28.53 -5.21 -36.16
CA ASP A 94 29.96 -4.94 -36.38
C ASP A 94 30.38 -3.67 -35.62
N ILE A 95 30.41 -3.77 -34.29
CA ILE A 95 30.90 -2.71 -33.39
C ILE A 95 32.09 -3.21 -32.57
N ILE A 96 33.11 -2.35 -32.49
CA ILE A 96 34.19 -2.49 -31.53
C ILE A 96 33.90 -1.50 -30.39
N PRO A 97 33.65 -1.99 -29.16
CA PRO A 97 33.40 -1.10 -28.04
C PRO A 97 34.65 -0.26 -27.73
N PRO A 98 34.52 1.03 -27.37
CA PRO A 98 35.67 1.88 -27.08
C PRO A 98 36.40 1.49 -25.79
N PHE A 99 35.78 0.74 -24.88
CA PHE A 99 36.35 0.32 -23.61
C PHE A 99 35.71 -0.97 -23.11
N SER A 100 36.33 -1.60 -22.12
CA SER A 100 35.77 -2.77 -21.42
C SER A 100 34.73 -2.34 -20.39
N LEU A 101 33.71 -3.18 -20.18
CA LEU A 101 32.65 -2.91 -19.20
C LEU A 101 33.21 -2.64 -17.79
N GLY A 102 32.63 -1.66 -17.10
CA GLY A 102 33.02 -1.21 -15.76
C GLY A 102 34.30 -0.37 -15.75
N THR A 103 34.85 -0.03 -16.91
CA THR A 103 36.09 0.76 -16.96
C THR A 103 35.78 2.24 -16.93
N PHE A 104 34.89 2.74 -17.79
CA PHE A 104 34.76 4.17 -18.04
C PHE A 104 33.99 4.86 -16.92
N SER A 105 32.79 4.39 -16.59
CA SER A 105 31.92 4.96 -15.56
C SER A 105 32.50 4.88 -14.14
N ILE A 106 33.33 3.89 -13.85
CA ILE A 106 33.94 3.72 -12.53
C ILE A 106 35.28 4.47 -12.45
N LYS A 107 36.17 4.30 -13.45
CA LYS A 107 37.52 4.90 -13.36
C LYS A 107 37.55 6.39 -13.67
N ILE A 108 36.51 6.96 -14.28
CA ILE A 108 36.41 8.43 -14.50
C ILE A 108 36.57 9.22 -13.20
N LYS A 109 36.18 8.66 -12.05
CA LYS A 109 36.40 9.28 -10.74
C LYS A 109 37.88 9.56 -10.46
N ASN A 110 38.78 8.64 -10.82
CA ASN A 110 40.22 8.85 -10.65
C ASN A 110 40.72 10.02 -11.50
N ALA A 111 40.11 10.25 -12.67
CA ALA A 111 40.41 11.43 -13.48
C ALA A 111 39.90 12.70 -12.78
N ILE A 112 38.66 12.69 -12.26
CA ILE A 112 38.07 13.82 -11.51
C ILE A 112 38.96 14.22 -10.32
N ASP A 113 39.60 13.25 -9.65
CA ASP A 113 40.51 13.52 -8.53
C ASP A 113 41.80 14.25 -8.90
N ILE A 114 42.22 14.10 -10.16
CA ILE A 114 43.35 14.85 -10.74
C ILE A 114 42.89 16.18 -11.33
N TRP A 115 41.63 16.24 -11.79
CA TRP A 115 41.04 17.44 -12.38
C TRP A 115 41.06 18.63 -11.42
N HIS A 116 40.67 18.41 -10.16
CA HIS A 116 40.77 19.43 -9.12
C HIS A 116 40.83 18.82 -7.70
N PRO A 117 41.70 19.33 -6.79
CA PRO A 117 41.87 18.77 -5.44
C PRO A 117 40.59 18.67 -4.60
N SER A 118 39.62 19.59 -4.80
CA SER A 118 38.36 19.60 -4.05
C SER A 118 37.51 18.35 -4.22
N PHE A 119 37.70 17.58 -5.30
CA PHE A 119 36.89 16.38 -5.57
C PHE A 119 37.44 15.09 -4.96
N LYS A 120 38.67 15.10 -4.43
CA LYS A 120 39.34 13.89 -3.91
C LYS A 120 38.50 13.14 -2.87
N ASN A 121 37.84 13.87 -1.98
CA ASN A 121 37.06 13.31 -0.88
C ASN A 121 35.55 13.32 -1.14
N ILE A 122 35.13 13.61 -2.38
CA ILE A 122 33.72 13.63 -2.77
C ILE A 122 33.43 12.34 -3.54
N PRO A 123 32.58 11.43 -3.05
CA PRO A 123 32.22 10.23 -3.79
C PRO A 123 31.35 10.57 -4.99
N LEU A 124 31.53 9.84 -6.09
CA LEU A 124 30.66 9.92 -7.27
C LEU A 124 29.48 8.95 -7.07
N LEU A 125 28.27 9.48 -7.12
CA LEU A 125 27.04 8.71 -6.93
C LEU A 125 26.20 8.75 -8.20
N TYR A 126 26.02 7.58 -8.82
CA TYR A 126 25.07 7.41 -9.92
C TYR A 126 23.69 7.07 -9.37
N LEU A 127 22.66 7.79 -9.84
CA LEU A 127 21.26 7.53 -9.52
C LEU A 127 20.59 6.89 -10.73
N ILE A 128 20.04 5.69 -10.55
CA ILE A 128 19.29 4.98 -11.59
C ILE A 128 17.88 4.78 -11.06
N ASP A 129 16.91 5.40 -11.72
CA ASP A 129 15.49 5.24 -11.38
C ASP A 129 14.82 4.21 -12.29
N GLU A 130 13.69 3.66 -11.81
CA GLU A 130 12.85 2.69 -12.53
C GLU A 130 13.62 1.48 -13.10
N ILE A 131 14.37 0.77 -12.25
CA ILE A 131 15.12 -0.45 -12.67
C ILE A 131 14.21 -1.53 -13.30
N GLU A 132 12.89 -1.49 -13.04
CA GLU A 132 11.92 -2.36 -13.71
C GLU A 132 11.91 -2.19 -15.24
N ASN A 133 12.29 -1.01 -15.76
CA ASN A 133 12.29 -0.68 -17.18
C ASN A 133 13.42 -1.37 -17.98
N PHE A 134 14.41 -1.95 -17.30
CA PHE A 134 15.36 -2.85 -17.97
C PHE A 134 14.63 -4.15 -18.33
N TYR A 135 14.29 -4.31 -19.61
CA TYR A 135 13.42 -5.36 -20.12
C TYR A 135 13.89 -6.80 -19.84
N THR A 136 15.21 -7.04 -19.79
CA THR A 136 15.77 -8.39 -19.64
C THR A 136 16.61 -8.54 -18.38
N GLU A 137 16.71 -9.78 -17.89
CA GLU A 137 17.65 -10.14 -16.82
C GLU A 137 19.08 -9.76 -17.20
N SER A 138 19.50 -10.04 -18.44
CA SER A 138 20.83 -9.70 -18.95
C SER A 138 21.15 -8.20 -18.86
N GLN A 139 20.17 -7.31 -18.97
CA GLN A 139 20.38 -5.88 -18.76
C GLN A 139 20.61 -5.54 -17.29
N GLN A 140 19.87 -6.16 -16.36
CA GLN A 140 20.09 -5.96 -14.93
C GLN A 140 21.39 -6.61 -14.43
N GLU A 141 21.84 -7.71 -15.04
CA GLU A 141 23.15 -8.32 -14.75
C GLU A 141 24.31 -7.34 -14.96
N ILE A 142 24.19 -6.44 -15.94
CA ILE A 142 25.17 -5.39 -16.19
C ILE A 142 25.19 -4.39 -15.04
N ILE A 143 24.01 -3.95 -14.59
CA ILE A 143 23.90 -3.05 -13.44
C ILE A 143 24.50 -3.70 -12.19
N ASN A 144 24.17 -4.95 -11.92
CA ASN A 144 24.72 -5.73 -10.81
C ASN A 144 26.24 -5.86 -10.92
N THR A 145 26.77 -6.03 -12.13
CA THR A 145 28.22 -6.07 -12.39
C THR A 145 28.88 -4.73 -12.06
N LEU A 146 28.26 -3.60 -12.45
CA LEU A 146 28.76 -2.27 -12.11
C LEU A 146 28.74 -2.00 -10.60
N ILE A 147 27.69 -2.42 -9.89
CA ILE A 147 27.63 -2.37 -8.42
C ILE A 147 28.79 -3.17 -7.82
N ARG A 148 29.03 -4.38 -8.30
CA ARG A 148 30.08 -5.26 -7.78
C ARG A 148 31.48 -4.70 -8.02
N TYR A 149 31.72 -4.09 -9.18
CA TYR A 149 33.01 -3.48 -9.53
C TYR A 149 33.20 -2.07 -8.95
N SER A 150 32.15 -1.50 -8.36
CA SER A 150 32.24 -0.19 -7.72
C SER A 150 33.34 -0.18 -6.65
N SER A 151 34.07 0.93 -6.57
CA SER A 151 35.12 1.14 -5.57
C SER A 151 34.64 2.16 -4.54
N GLY A 152 35.25 2.26 -3.36
CA GLY A 152 34.76 3.15 -2.29
C GLY A 152 34.53 4.63 -2.67
N SER A 153 35.06 5.10 -3.81
CA SER A 153 34.89 6.46 -4.33
C SER A 153 33.77 6.60 -5.38
N VAL A 154 33.16 5.52 -5.84
CA VAL A 154 32.06 5.49 -6.81
C VAL A 154 30.98 4.52 -6.33
N THR A 155 29.72 4.94 -6.31
CA THR A 155 28.62 4.07 -5.90
C THR A 155 27.38 4.30 -6.75
N PHE A 156 26.46 3.34 -6.71
CA PHE A 156 25.17 3.41 -7.35
C PHE A 156 24.07 3.46 -6.30
N ARG A 157 23.03 4.27 -6.53
CA ARG A 157 21.73 4.14 -5.87
C ARG A 157 20.70 3.88 -6.93
N ILE A 158 19.95 2.82 -6.70
CA ILE A 158 18.99 2.30 -7.65
C ILE A 158 17.63 2.33 -6.98
N SER A 159 16.66 2.93 -7.64
CA SER A 159 15.26 2.92 -7.23
C SER A 159 14.41 2.12 -8.22
N GLY A 160 13.31 1.58 -7.70
CA GLY A 160 12.34 0.82 -8.46
C GLY A 160 11.25 0.29 -7.56
N ARG A 161 10.26 -0.34 -8.18
CA ARG A 161 9.16 -1.02 -7.48
C ARG A 161 9.63 -2.28 -6.75
N LEU A 162 8.81 -2.81 -5.84
CA LEU A 162 9.13 -4.05 -5.10
C LEU A 162 9.38 -5.26 -6.01
N TYR A 163 8.74 -5.30 -7.18
CA TYR A 163 8.91 -6.33 -8.21
C TYR A 163 9.95 -5.98 -9.29
N ALA A 164 10.68 -4.87 -9.13
CA ALA A 164 11.52 -4.34 -10.21
C ALA A 164 12.76 -5.19 -10.50
N LEU A 165 13.29 -5.86 -9.47
CA LEU A 165 14.47 -6.72 -9.58
C LEU A 165 14.09 -8.05 -10.22
N LYS A 166 14.71 -8.34 -11.36
CA LYS A 166 14.58 -9.59 -12.12
C LYS A 166 15.66 -10.59 -11.73
N THR A 167 16.85 -10.12 -11.36
CA THR A 167 18.00 -10.98 -11.01
C THR A 167 19.01 -10.26 -10.12
N TYR A 168 19.75 -11.04 -9.31
CA TYR A 168 20.94 -10.59 -8.57
C TYR A 168 22.24 -11.05 -9.22
N SER A 169 22.16 -11.82 -10.30
CA SER A 169 23.31 -12.31 -11.05
C SER A 169 24.12 -11.17 -11.64
N THR A 170 25.41 -11.42 -11.81
CA THR A 170 26.33 -10.61 -12.61
C THR A 170 26.67 -11.35 -13.92
N ILE A 171 27.39 -10.69 -14.82
CA ILE A 171 27.81 -11.30 -16.10
C ILE A 171 28.80 -12.46 -15.89
N GLY A 172 29.48 -12.50 -14.74
CA GLY A 172 30.43 -13.56 -14.39
C GLY A 172 29.72 -14.86 -13.99
N ASN A 173 29.23 -15.60 -14.98
CA ASN A 173 28.64 -16.95 -14.91
C ASN A 173 28.62 -17.59 -13.49
N GLY A 174 27.58 -17.30 -12.71
CA GLY A 174 27.33 -17.91 -11.39
C GLY A 174 27.62 -17.02 -10.18
N GLU A 175 28.12 -15.79 -10.36
CA GLU A 175 28.24 -14.82 -9.27
C GLU A 175 26.98 -13.98 -9.09
N GLU A 176 26.40 -14.02 -7.90
CA GLU A 176 25.30 -13.15 -7.49
C GLU A 176 25.77 -12.12 -6.45
N ASN A 177 25.18 -10.93 -6.51
CA ASN A 177 25.34 -9.93 -5.46
C ASN A 177 24.45 -10.30 -4.26
N ARG A 178 25.00 -10.15 -3.06
CA ARG A 178 24.32 -10.43 -1.80
C ARG A 178 24.00 -9.14 -1.07
N GLU A 179 22.80 -9.11 -0.51
CA GLU A 179 22.38 -8.04 0.38
C GLU A 179 23.29 -8.01 1.62
N ASP A 180 23.58 -6.81 2.11
CA ASP A 180 24.53 -6.48 3.18
C ASP A 180 26.01 -6.76 2.89
N VAL A 181 26.34 -7.30 1.72
CA VAL A 181 27.73 -7.47 1.25
C VAL A 181 28.03 -6.50 0.11
N GLU A 182 27.41 -6.69 -1.05
CA GLU A 182 27.61 -5.82 -2.22
C GLU A 182 26.65 -4.63 -2.25
N PHE A 183 25.47 -4.76 -1.64
CA PHE A 183 24.46 -3.69 -1.66
C PHE A 183 23.56 -3.74 -0.43
N LYS A 184 22.85 -2.63 -0.17
CA LYS A 184 21.82 -2.53 0.87
C LYS A 184 20.48 -2.17 0.24
N LYS A 185 19.40 -2.79 0.71
CA LYS A 185 18.05 -2.40 0.34
C LYS A 185 17.46 -1.48 1.40
N THR A 186 16.70 -0.52 0.92
CA THR A 186 15.94 0.39 1.78
C THR A 186 14.52 0.45 1.25
N TYR A 187 13.57 -0.04 2.03
CA TYR A 187 12.14 0.10 1.74
C TYR A 187 11.65 1.43 2.28
N LEU A 188 11.37 2.39 1.39
CA LEU A 188 10.92 3.72 1.79
C LEU A 188 9.57 3.66 2.53
N ASP A 189 8.66 2.78 2.09
CA ASP A 189 7.36 2.60 2.74
C ASP A 189 7.52 2.16 4.20
N ASP A 190 8.49 1.30 4.51
CA ASP A 190 8.77 0.88 5.89
C ASP A 190 9.22 2.07 6.74
N ILE A 191 10.19 2.85 6.22
CA ILE A 191 10.69 4.04 6.92
C ILE A 191 9.55 4.99 7.19
N LEU A 192 8.74 5.29 6.17
CA LEU A 192 7.65 6.27 6.27
C LEU A 192 6.50 5.80 7.15
N GLN A 193 6.21 4.49 7.19
CA GLN A 193 5.23 3.89 8.10
C GLN A 193 5.70 3.86 9.56
N GLU A 194 7.01 3.73 9.78
CA GLU A 194 7.63 3.73 11.11
C GLU A 194 7.81 5.14 11.69
N VAL A 195 7.64 6.21 10.89
CA VAL A 195 7.70 7.59 11.39
C VAL A 195 6.53 7.86 12.34
N SER A 196 6.83 7.99 13.63
CA SER A 196 5.85 8.28 14.70
C SER A 196 5.01 9.54 14.43
N ASN A 197 5.57 10.50 13.68
CA ASN A 197 4.97 11.79 13.37
C ASN A 197 4.58 11.94 11.89
N TYR A 198 4.25 10.84 11.18
CA TYR A 198 3.82 10.92 9.77
C TYR A 198 2.68 11.93 9.56
N LYS A 199 1.76 12.04 10.53
CA LYS A 199 0.69 13.04 10.52
C LYS A 199 1.27 14.46 10.41
N ASP A 200 2.19 14.84 11.29
CA ASP A 200 2.78 16.18 11.28
C ASP A 200 3.55 16.44 9.97
N PHE A 201 4.28 15.43 9.47
CA PHE A 201 4.92 15.50 8.17
C PHE A 201 3.90 15.76 7.05
N ALA A 202 2.80 15.01 7.00
CA ALA A 202 1.76 15.15 5.97
C ALA A 202 1.12 16.55 6.00
N TYR A 203 0.82 17.08 7.20
CA TYR A 203 0.31 18.43 7.37
C TYR A 203 1.29 19.48 6.83
N SER A 204 2.55 19.42 7.25
CA SER A 204 3.59 20.34 6.79
C SER A 204 3.81 20.22 5.29
N PHE A 205 3.89 18.99 4.76
CA PHE A 205 4.08 18.72 3.34
C PHE A 205 3.02 19.38 2.47
N VAL A 206 1.73 19.23 2.81
CA VAL A 206 0.65 19.86 2.04
C VAL A 206 0.68 21.38 2.20
N LYS A 207 0.90 21.88 3.42
CA LYS A 207 0.97 23.32 3.69
C LYS A 207 2.10 24.00 2.91
N GLU A 208 3.31 23.46 2.95
CA GLU A 208 4.48 24.02 2.25
C GLU A 208 4.25 24.08 0.73
N ARG A 209 3.61 23.06 0.16
CA ARG A 209 3.25 23.07 -1.27
C ARG A 209 2.26 24.18 -1.61
N LEU A 210 1.22 24.38 -0.79
CA LEU A 210 0.24 25.45 -1.01
C LEU A 210 0.86 26.85 -0.86
N VAL A 211 1.81 27.01 0.07
CA VAL A 211 2.57 28.26 0.24
C VAL A 211 3.49 28.52 -0.95
N TYR A 212 4.22 27.49 -1.40
CA TYR A 212 5.10 27.59 -2.57
C TYR A 212 4.34 28.03 -3.84
N GLU A 213 3.16 27.47 -4.05
CA GLU A 213 2.25 27.84 -5.16
C GLU A 213 1.47 29.14 -4.91
N LYS A 214 1.72 29.84 -3.79
CA LYS A 214 1.08 31.11 -3.41
C LYS A 214 -0.45 31.03 -3.34
N ILE A 215 -1.00 29.87 -2.99
CA ILE A 215 -2.44 29.66 -2.80
C ILE A 215 -2.86 30.17 -1.41
N ILE A 216 -1.96 30.06 -0.42
CA ILE A 216 -2.20 30.46 0.98
C ILE A 216 -1.02 31.25 1.53
N ASP A 217 -1.27 32.05 2.58
CA ASP A 217 -0.21 32.71 3.35
C ASP A 217 0.36 31.80 4.45
N SER A 218 1.66 31.95 4.73
CA SER A 218 2.46 30.99 5.50
C SER A 218 2.09 30.82 6.98
N ASN A 219 1.50 31.83 7.63
CA ASN A 219 1.49 31.88 9.11
C ASN A 219 0.19 31.46 9.81
N SER A 220 -0.97 31.35 9.13
CA SER A 220 -2.27 31.14 9.82
C SER A 220 -3.21 30.11 9.21
N PHE A 221 -2.84 29.50 8.07
CA PHE A 221 -3.73 28.56 7.40
C PHE A 221 -3.85 27.23 8.14
N ASN A 222 -5.08 26.79 8.40
CA ASN A 222 -5.39 25.49 8.99
C ASN A 222 -6.07 24.59 7.96
N LEU A 223 -5.29 23.66 7.40
CA LEU A 223 -5.74 22.71 6.39
C LEU A 223 -6.94 21.85 6.83
N SER A 224 -7.09 21.59 8.14
CA SER A 224 -8.22 20.81 8.65
C SER A 224 -9.55 21.54 8.46
N LYS A 225 -9.55 22.87 8.34
CA LYS A 225 -10.77 23.66 8.12
C LYS A 225 -11.30 23.57 6.70
N CYS A 226 -10.52 23.06 5.75
CA CYS A 226 -10.95 22.84 4.38
C CYS A 226 -11.89 21.63 4.23
N PHE A 227 -12.02 20.81 5.27
CA PHE A 227 -12.76 19.55 5.23
C PHE A 227 -13.75 19.45 6.39
N GLU A 228 -15.01 19.14 6.07
CA GLU A 228 -16.00 18.80 7.10
C GLU A 228 -15.62 17.48 7.79
N ASN A 229 -15.93 17.39 9.08
CA ASN A 229 -15.71 16.20 9.89
C ASN A 229 -17.04 15.65 10.40
N VAL A 230 -17.12 14.32 10.54
CA VAL A 230 -18.28 13.67 11.17
C VAL A 230 -18.35 14.06 12.64
N ASN A 231 -19.48 14.65 13.06
CA ASN A 231 -19.72 15.00 14.45
C ASN A 231 -19.94 13.72 15.30
N LYS A 232 -19.09 13.53 16.31
CA LYS A 232 -19.09 12.35 17.20
C LYS A 232 -19.86 12.59 18.50
N ASN A 233 -20.30 13.82 18.76
CA ASN A 233 -20.97 14.20 20.01
C ASN A 233 -22.31 13.48 20.16
N ASN A 234 -22.73 13.32 21.43
CA ASN A 234 -24.01 12.69 21.78
C ASN A 234 -24.26 11.36 21.05
N HIS A 235 -23.23 10.51 20.98
CA HIS A 235 -23.29 9.22 20.28
C HIS A 235 -23.64 9.35 18.79
N TYR A 236 -22.97 10.27 18.09
CA TYR A 236 -23.15 10.51 16.64
C TYR A 236 -24.55 10.97 16.25
N LYS A 237 -25.26 11.67 17.14
CA LYS A 237 -26.67 12.05 16.93
C LYS A 237 -26.89 12.75 15.58
N GLU A 238 -26.17 13.83 15.32
CA GLU A 238 -26.30 14.60 14.07
C GLU A 238 -26.01 13.75 12.82
N PHE A 239 -25.01 12.86 12.90
CA PHE A 239 -24.68 11.99 11.80
C PHE A 239 -25.77 10.94 11.55
N ILE A 240 -26.33 10.36 12.61
CA ILE A 240 -27.44 9.40 12.52
C ILE A 240 -28.69 10.09 11.96
N ASP A 241 -28.97 11.33 12.39
CA ASP A 241 -30.06 12.14 11.85
C ASP A 241 -29.86 12.40 10.34
N TYR A 242 -28.61 12.68 9.92
CA TYR A 242 -28.24 12.82 8.52
C TYR A 242 -28.45 11.53 7.67
N LEU A 243 -28.31 10.34 8.27
CA LEU A 243 -28.61 9.08 7.57
C LEU A 243 -30.11 8.94 7.23
N ASN A 244 -30.97 9.78 7.84
CA ASN A 244 -32.39 9.93 7.52
C ASN A 244 -33.15 8.60 7.50
N PHE A 245 -33.01 7.82 8.57
CA PHE A 245 -33.84 6.62 8.75
C PHE A 245 -35.31 7.02 8.82
N ASN A 246 -36.16 6.41 7.99
CA ASN A 246 -37.60 6.68 8.03
C ASN A 246 -38.14 6.34 9.43
N ASN A 247 -38.68 7.35 10.13
CA ASN A 247 -39.13 7.34 11.53
C ASN A 247 -40.27 6.34 11.90
N GLY A 248 -40.43 5.23 11.18
CA GLY A 248 -41.53 4.30 11.42
C GLY A 248 -41.43 2.93 10.76
N LYS A 249 -40.22 2.44 10.41
CA LYS A 249 -40.06 1.05 9.97
C LYS A 249 -38.89 0.39 10.69
N ASP A 250 -39.15 -0.82 11.15
CA ASP A 250 -38.23 -1.72 11.82
C ASP A 250 -36.84 -1.65 11.22
N PHE A 251 -35.86 -1.31 12.05
CA PHE A 251 -34.47 -1.31 11.63
C PHE A 251 -34.10 -2.72 11.14
N LYS A 252 -33.48 -2.82 9.96
CA LYS A 252 -33.15 -4.13 9.35
C LYS A 252 -32.33 -5.01 10.31
N PHE A 253 -31.43 -4.40 11.09
CA PHE A 253 -30.66 -5.14 12.10
C PHE A 253 -31.49 -5.68 13.25
N ILE A 254 -32.59 -5.01 13.64
CA ILE A 254 -33.51 -5.51 14.66
C ILE A 254 -34.26 -6.73 14.11
N ASN A 255 -34.82 -6.61 12.91
CA ASN A 255 -35.50 -7.75 12.27
C ASN A 255 -34.55 -8.93 12.04
N GLY A 256 -33.33 -8.68 11.57
CA GLY A 256 -32.30 -9.71 11.44
C GLY A 256 -32.00 -10.39 12.77
N PHE A 257 -31.89 -9.62 13.86
CA PHE A 257 -31.71 -10.18 15.20
C PHE A 257 -32.92 -11.02 15.65
N ILE A 258 -34.16 -10.56 15.39
CA ILE A 258 -35.38 -11.32 15.68
C ILE A 258 -35.38 -12.68 14.98
N GLU A 259 -35.09 -12.70 13.68
CA GLU A 259 -35.04 -13.95 12.93
C GLU A 259 -33.99 -14.92 13.50
N THR A 260 -32.82 -14.41 13.89
CA THR A 260 -31.79 -15.26 14.52
C THR A 260 -32.20 -15.82 15.88
N LEU A 261 -33.06 -15.12 16.63
CA LEU A 261 -33.59 -15.61 17.90
C LEU A 261 -34.67 -16.67 17.69
N LYS A 262 -35.50 -16.54 16.65
CA LYS A 262 -36.54 -17.54 16.30
C LYS A 262 -35.94 -18.89 15.88
N GLU A 263 -34.74 -18.87 15.32
CA GLU A 263 -33.97 -20.08 14.95
C GLU A 263 -33.41 -20.83 16.18
N ILE A 264 -33.69 -20.38 17.41
CA ILE A 264 -33.35 -21.04 18.67
C ILE A 264 -34.59 -21.68 19.33
N PRO A 265 -35.36 -22.57 18.66
CA PRO A 265 -36.73 -22.93 19.07
C PRO A 265 -36.87 -23.75 20.37
N ASN A 266 -35.84 -23.86 21.20
CA ASN A 266 -35.88 -24.61 22.48
C ASN A 266 -35.28 -23.85 23.68
N ILE A 267 -34.95 -22.56 23.53
CA ILE A 267 -34.26 -21.78 24.58
C ILE A 267 -34.97 -20.47 24.90
N ILE A 268 -35.55 -19.80 23.90
CA ILE A 268 -36.26 -18.54 24.05
C ILE A 268 -37.66 -18.75 23.51
N GLU A 269 -38.67 -18.62 24.38
CA GLU A 269 -40.07 -18.70 23.97
C GLU A 269 -40.40 -17.51 23.04
N PRO A 270 -41.24 -17.70 21.99
CA PRO A 270 -41.59 -16.63 21.06
C PRO A 270 -42.12 -15.36 21.72
N ASN A 271 -42.84 -15.49 22.85
CA ASN A 271 -43.38 -14.37 23.62
C ASN A 271 -42.28 -13.56 24.34
N ASP A 272 -41.15 -14.18 24.66
CA ASP A 272 -40.06 -13.54 25.41
C ASP A 272 -39.11 -12.76 24.49
N ILE A 273 -39.19 -12.99 23.17
CA ILE A 273 -38.42 -12.23 22.17
C ILE A 273 -38.79 -10.75 22.24
N GLU A 274 -40.07 -10.41 22.39
CA GLU A 274 -40.51 -9.02 22.50
C GLU A 274 -40.00 -8.35 23.78
N GLU A 275 -40.04 -9.07 24.91
CA GLU A 275 -39.50 -8.58 26.18
C GLU A 275 -38.00 -8.32 26.07
N LEU A 276 -37.25 -9.28 25.52
CA LEU A 276 -35.81 -9.17 25.30
C LEU A 276 -35.44 -7.95 24.44
N LEU A 277 -36.15 -7.75 23.32
CA LEU A 277 -35.94 -6.59 22.45
C LEU A 277 -36.22 -5.29 23.18
N ASN A 278 -37.31 -5.24 23.95
CA ASN A 278 -37.67 -4.05 24.73
C ASN A 278 -36.57 -3.71 25.74
N ILE A 279 -36.02 -4.71 26.46
CA ILE A 279 -34.90 -4.51 27.39
C ILE A 279 -33.69 -3.91 26.68
N LEU A 280 -33.30 -4.47 25.53
CA LEU A 280 -32.08 -4.07 24.82
C LEU A 280 -32.20 -2.75 24.06
N THR A 281 -33.40 -2.34 23.64
CA THR A 281 -33.57 -1.29 22.63
C THR A 281 -34.45 -0.09 23.04
N ARG A 282 -35.35 -0.26 24.01
CA ARG A 282 -36.28 0.81 24.40
C ARG A 282 -35.54 1.96 25.08
N ASP A 283 -35.88 3.19 24.69
CA ASP A 283 -35.35 4.47 25.21
C ASP A 283 -33.87 4.77 24.91
N PHE A 284 -33.22 3.98 24.05
CA PHE A 284 -31.82 4.19 23.65
C PHE A 284 -31.68 4.77 22.24
N SER A 285 -30.57 5.48 21.98
CA SER A 285 -30.23 5.95 20.64
C SER A 285 -29.91 4.78 19.70
N ILE A 286 -30.10 4.96 18.40
CA ILE A 286 -30.00 3.88 17.39
C ILE A 286 -28.67 3.11 17.49
N ILE A 287 -27.55 3.82 17.65
CA ILE A 287 -26.23 3.19 17.80
C ILE A 287 -26.11 2.37 19.09
N LEU A 288 -26.72 2.83 20.20
CA LEU A 288 -26.69 2.11 21.47
C LEU A 288 -27.58 0.87 21.42
N LYS A 289 -28.75 0.93 20.75
CA LYS A 289 -29.58 -0.27 20.47
C LYS A 289 -28.75 -1.35 19.77
N LYS A 290 -28.01 -0.94 18.73
CA LYS A 290 -27.17 -1.85 17.94
C LYS A 290 -25.98 -2.38 18.73
N HIS A 291 -25.37 -1.55 19.57
CA HIS A 291 -24.30 -1.99 20.48
C HIS A 291 -24.80 -2.99 21.52
N ASN A 292 -25.98 -2.77 22.10
CA ASN A 292 -26.58 -3.69 23.06
C ASN A 292 -26.87 -5.07 22.44
N ILE A 293 -27.39 -5.10 21.21
CA ILE A 293 -27.59 -6.35 20.45
C ILE A 293 -26.25 -7.05 20.17
N LEU A 294 -25.22 -6.33 19.74
CA LEU A 294 -23.88 -6.90 19.53
C LEU A 294 -23.30 -7.49 20.83
N ARG A 295 -23.44 -6.78 21.96
CA ARG A 295 -23.02 -7.29 23.27
C ARG A 295 -23.79 -8.55 23.64
N PHE A 296 -25.11 -8.57 23.44
CA PHE A 296 -25.92 -9.76 23.69
C PHE A 296 -25.45 -10.95 22.85
N ALA A 297 -25.23 -10.76 21.54
CA ALA A 297 -24.70 -11.79 20.65
C ALA A 297 -23.30 -12.32 21.04
N LYS A 298 -22.53 -11.55 21.81
CA LYS A 298 -21.18 -11.93 22.29
C LYS A 298 -21.17 -12.54 23.69
N GLU A 299 -22.05 -12.07 24.56
CA GLU A 299 -22.05 -12.40 25.99
C GLU A 299 -23.03 -13.50 26.34
N TYR A 300 -24.13 -13.62 25.60
CA TYR A 300 -25.12 -14.64 25.87
C TYR A 300 -24.53 -16.03 25.62
N LYS A 301 -24.54 -16.84 26.68
CA LYS A 301 -24.23 -18.26 26.61
C LYS A 301 -25.47 -19.04 26.97
N SER A 302 -25.61 -20.18 26.33
CA SER A 302 -26.88 -20.90 26.29
C SER A 302 -27.25 -21.63 27.60
N ASP A 303 -26.35 -21.61 28.58
CA ASP A 303 -26.47 -22.07 29.96
C ASP A 303 -26.84 -20.93 30.95
N GLU A 304 -26.82 -19.67 30.49
CA GLU A 304 -27.19 -18.48 31.28
C GLU A 304 -28.64 -18.03 30.97
N SER A 305 -29.25 -17.31 31.90
CA SER A 305 -30.56 -16.68 31.68
C SER A 305 -30.44 -15.52 30.69
N TYR A 306 -31.11 -15.61 29.53
CA TYR A 306 -31.10 -14.55 28.50
C TYR A 306 -31.63 -13.21 29.04
N LEU A 307 -32.68 -13.23 29.86
CA LEU A 307 -33.21 -12.01 30.50
C LEU A 307 -32.21 -11.40 31.48
N ALA A 308 -31.46 -12.22 32.24
CA ALA A 308 -30.44 -11.69 33.15
C ALA A 308 -29.31 -10.99 32.38
N THR A 309 -28.81 -11.60 31.31
CA THR A 309 -27.78 -11.00 30.44
C THR A 309 -28.29 -9.70 29.81
N ALA A 310 -29.52 -9.68 29.31
CA ALA A 310 -30.12 -8.48 28.72
C ALA A 310 -30.30 -7.35 29.73
N ASN A 311 -30.79 -7.65 30.94
CA ASN A 311 -30.97 -6.66 32.00
C ASN A 311 -29.63 -6.06 32.47
N LYS A 312 -28.58 -6.88 32.55
CA LYS A 312 -27.22 -6.39 32.83
C LYS A 312 -26.75 -5.41 31.76
N ILE A 313 -26.94 -5.74 30.47
CA ILE A 313 -26.57 -4.84 29.36
C ILE A 313 -27.37 -3.54 29.41
N ARG A 314 -28.68 -3.60 29.73
CA ARG A 314 -29.53 -2.41 29.89
C ARG A 314 -29.01 -1.51 31.01
N ASN A 315 -28.72 -2.07 32.18
CA ASN A 315 -28.19 -1.33 33.32
C ASN A 315 -26.85 -0.65 33.00
N ASP A 316 -25.90 -1.40 32.41
CA ASP A 316 -24.62 -0.86 31.95
C ASP A 316 -24.82 0.31 30.95
N CYS A 317 -25.75 0.16 29.99
CA CYS A 317 -26.05 1.18 29.00
C CYS A 317 -26.65 2.45 29.62
N THR A 318 -27.58 2.30 30.56
CA THR A 318 -28.19 3.44 31.26
C THR A 318 -27.15 4.19 32.08
N LEU A 319 -26.28 3.48 32.82
CA LEU A 319 -25.17 4.09 33.55
C LEU A 319 -24.19 4.78 32.59
N PHE A 320 -23.88 4.17 31.45
CA PHE A 320 -23.02 4.79 30.43
C PHE A 320 -23.56 6.11 29.89
N ILE A 321 -24.88 6.25 29.75
CA ILE A 321 -25.50 7.52 29.33
C ILE A 321 -25.42 8.58 30.44
N GLN A 322 -25.57 8.17 31.70
CA GLN A 322 -25.59 9.07 32.86
C GLN A 322 -24.17 9.54 33.26
N ASP A 323 -23.24 8.60 33.41
CA ASP A 323 -21.83 8.86 33.70
C ASP A 323 -20.92 7.92 32.86
N PRO A 324 -20.46 8.38 31.68
CA PRO A 324 -19.56 7.60 30.84
C PRO A 324 -18.21 7.23 31.50
N LYS A 325 -17.85 7.88 32.62
CA LYS A 325 -16.58 7.65 33.32
C LYS A 325 -16.69 6.65 34.47
N ASP A 326 -17.88 6.19 34.81
CA ASP A 326 -18.10 5.23 35.89
C ASP A 326 -17.20 3.98 35.72
N PRO A 327 -16.41 3.59 36.73
CA PRO A 327 -15.55 2.41 36.66
C PRO A 327 -16.29 1.07 36.49
N SER A 328 -17.52 0.95 37.00
CA SER A 328 -18.32 -0.28 36.98
C SER A 328 -18.70 -0.71 35.56
N ILE A 329 -18.84 0.26 34.66
CA ILE A 329 -19.21 0.05 33.24
C ILE A 329 -18.00 0.02 32.30
N LYS A 330 -16.77 -0.16 32.82
CA LYS A 330 -15.55 -0.18 32.02
C LYS A 330 -15.67 -1.12 30.80
N SER A 331 -16.23 -2.32 30.99
CA SER A 331 -16.46 -3.28 29.91
C SER A 331 -17.40 -2.74 28.83
N TYR A 332 -18.51 -2.09 29.21
CA TYR A 332 -19.45 -1.47 28.26
C TYR A 332 -18.76 -0.37 27.46
N ARG A 333 -18.06 0.54 28.15
CA ARG A 333 -17.37 1.68 27.55
C ARG A 333 -16.28 1.22 26.58
N ASP A 334 -15.47 0.25 26.98
CA ASP A 334 -14.35 -0.25 26.18
C ASP A 334 -14.87 -0.99 24.94
N SER A 335 -15.96 -1.76 25.08
CA SER A 335 -16.69 -2.38 23.96
C SER A 335 -17.23 -1.33 22.99
N TYR A 336 -17.99 -0.34 23.49
CA TYR A 336 -18.55 0.72 22.64
C TYR A 336 -17.43 1.47 21.91
N SER A 337 -16.36 1.82 22.62
CA SER A 337 -15.21 2.53 22.05
C SER A 337 -14.52 1.74 20.94
N SER A 338 -14.48 0.42 21.07
CA SER A 338 -13.88 -0.49 20.11
C SER A 338 -14.75 -0.63 18.85
N TRP A 339 -16.05 -0.88 19.02
CA TRP A 339 -16.95 -1.26 17.93
C TRP A 339 -17.69 -0.09 17.27
N ARG A 340 -17.72 1.12 17.89
CA ARG A 340 -18.52 2.26 17.39
C ARG A 340 -18.32 2.58 15.91
N LYS A 341 -17.10 2.47 15.38
CA LYS A 341 -16.80 2.76 13.97
C LYS A 341 -17.48 1.72 13.04
N ASP A 342 -17.49 0.46 13.45
CA ASP A 342 -18.12 -0.62 12.68
C ASP A 342 -19.64 -0.56 12.78
N LEU A 343 -20.19 -0.24 13.96
CA LEU A 343 -21.62 -0.01 14.14
C LEU A 343 -22.13 1.17 13.29
N ILE A 344 -21.38 2.27 13.24
CA ILE A 344 -21.70 3.42 12.36
C ILE A 344 -21.63 3.02 10.89
N ALA A 345 -20.63 2.24 10.47
CA ALA A 345 -20.55 1.76 9.10
C ALA A 345 -21.73 0.85 8.74
N GLN A 346 -22.15 -0.03 9.65
CA GLN A 346 -23.35 -0.86 9.47
C GLN A 346 -24.61 0.00 9.30
N LEU A 347 -24.82 1.01 10.15
CA LEU A 347 -25.94 1.95 10.02
C LEU A 347 -25.90 2.70 8.69
N ASN A 348 -24.72 3.18 8.29
CA ASN A 348 -24.57 3.86 7.02
C ASN A 348 -24.91 2.93 5.84
N LYS A 349 -24.46 1.68 5.84
CA LYS A 349 -24.81 0.66 4.82
C LYS A 349 -26.31 0.36 4.77
N GLU A 350 -27.00 0.44 5.90
CA GLU A 350 -28.46 0.26 5.97
C GLU A 350 -29.24 1.49 5.47
N SER A 351 -28.58 2.64 5.37
CA SER A 351 -29.15 3.88 4.83
C SER A 351 -29.08 3.93 3.29
N SER A 352 -29.67 4.96 2.69
CA SER A 352 -29.52 5.27 1.25
C SER A 352 -28.28 6.14 0.95
N LYS A 353 -27.48 6.48 1.97
CA LYS A 353 -26.29 7.33 1.85
C LYS A 353 -25.04 6.51 1.48
N PRO A 354 -24.06 7.12 0.80
CA PRO A 354 -22.78 6.45 0.53
C PRO A 354 -21.99 6.20 1.82
N MET A 355 -21.08 5.23 1.78
CA MET A 355 -20.11 5.01 2.85
C MET A 355 -19.22 6.23 3.03
N ILE A 356 -18.99 6.61 4.29
CA ILE A 356 -18.39 7.89 4.62
C ILE A 356 -16.91 7.73 4.97
N TYR A 357 -16.08 8.47 4.24
CA TYR A 357 -14.65 8.67 4.49
C TYR A 357 -14.36 10.16 4.38
N ALA A 358 -14.33 10.84 5.53
CA ALA A 358 -14.23 12.30 5.58
C ALA A 358 -13.35 12.76 6.74
N GLY A 359 -12.78 13.95 6.59
CA GLY A 359 -11.80 14.57 7.45
C GLY A 359 -10.38 14.32 6.97
N LEU A 360 -9.53 15.33 7.11
CA LEU A 360 -8.12 15.27 6.73
C LEU A 360 -7.36 14.14 7.46
N ASP A 361 -7.66 13.92 8.74
CA ASP A 361 -7.10 12.81 9.52
C ASP A 361 -7.40 11.44 8.90
N THR A 362 -8.60 11.29 8.31
CA THR A 362 -9.00 10.08 7.58
C THR A 362 -8.12 9.90 6.35
N PHE A 363 -7.85 10.98 5.59
CA PHE A 363 -7.01 10.90 4.38
C PHE A 363 -5.55 10.56 4.71
N ILE A 364 -5.03 11.12 5.80
CA ILE A 364 -3.68 10.83 6.29
C ILE A 364 -3.57 9.40 6.82
N GLU A 365 -4.58 8.91 7.56
CA GLU A 365 -4.60 7.51 8.01
C GLU A 365 -4.69 6.56 6.80
N MET A 366 -5.48 6.92 5.78
CA MET A 366 -5.62 6.14 4.55
C MET A 366 -4.36 6.05 3.71
N SER A 367 -3.55 7.12 3.67
CA SER A 367 -2.32 7.13 2.89
C SER A 367 -1.28 6.12 3.42
N SER A 368 -1.45 5.63 4.66
CA SER A 368 -0.63 4.59 5.29
C SER A 368 0.88 4.87 5.16
N GLY A 369 1.29 6.11 5.45
CA GLY A 369 2.69 6.52 5.38
C GLY A 369 3.16 6.95 3.98
N ASN A 370 2.37 6.75 2.92
CA ASN A 370 2.78 7.05 1.56
C ASN A 370 2.26 8.43 1.08
N PRO A 371 3.13 9.44 0.85
CA PRO A 371 2.70 10.77 0.44
C PRO A 371 2.00 10.81 -0.93
N ARG A 372 2.34 9.89 -1.85
CA ARG A 372 1.67 9.79 -3.15
C ARG A 372 0.20 9.45 -2.98
N ASN A 373 -0.14 8.50 -2.09
CA ASN A 373 -1.54 8.17 -1.79
C ASN A 373 -2.31 9.37 -1.23
N LEU A 374 -1.70 10.14 -0.34
CA LEU A 374 -2.31 11.37 0.19
C LEU A 374 -2.57 12.39 -0.93
N LEU A 375 -1.59 12.62 -1.81
CA LEU A 375 -1.74 13.50 -2.95
C LEU A 375 -2.81 13.01 -3.94
N SER A 376 -2.93 11.70 -4.15
CA SER A 376 -3.99 11.13 -4.99
C SER A 376 -5.38 11.42 -4.43
N ILE A 377 -5.59 11.27 -3.10
CA ILE A 377 -6.87 11.62 -2.47
C ILE A 377 -7.14 13.13 -2.61
N LEU A 378 -6.17 13.97 -2.28
CA LEU A 378 -6.32 15.42 -2.32
C LEU A 378 -6.52 15.94 -3.76
N GLY A 379 -5.86 15.33 -4.74
CA GLY A 379 -6.04 15.61 -6.17
C GLY A 379 -7.47 15.30 -6.61
N ALA A 380 -7.98 14.11 -6.29
CA ALA A 380 -9.37 13.74 -6.58
C ALA A 380 -10.38 14.68 -5.89
N ALA A 381 -10.11 15.10 -4.65
CA ALA A 381 -10.94 16.05 -3.93
C ALA A 381 -10.93 17.43 -4.61
N TYR A 382 -9.76 17.89 -5.05
CA TYR A 382 -9.61 19.14 -5.78
C TYR A 382 -10.32 19.11 -7.13
N ASP A 383 -10.16 18.04 -7.92
CA ASP A 383 -10.80 17.89 -9.23
C ASP A 383 -12.33 17.88 -9.10
N LEU A 384 -12.87 17.16 -8.11
CA LEU A 384 -14.29 17.13 -7.82
C LEU A 384 -14.81 18.51 -7.39
N ALA A 385 -14.08 19.21 -6.51
CA ALA A 385 -14.46 20.54 -6.06
C ALA A 385 -14.43 21.55 -7.21
N ARG A 386 -13.40 21.49 -8.07
CA ARG A 386 -13.26 22.31 -9.27
C ARG A 386 -14.42 22.06 -10.24
N PHE A 387 -14.79 20.82 -10.51
CA PHE A 387 -15.94 20.46 -11.33
C PHE A 387 -17.24 21.07 -10.80
N LYS A 388 -17.38 21.14 -9.47
CA LYS A 388 -18.54 21.73 -8.78
C LYS A 388 -18.44 23.24 -8.55
N ASN A 389 -17.37 23.89 -9.01
CA ASN A 389 -17.07 25.31 -8.73
C ASN A 389 -17.07 25.65 -7.22
N ILE A 390 -16.49 24.76 -6.40
CA ILE A 390 -16.33 24.94 -4.96
C ILE A 390 -14.87 25.30 -4.67
N ASP A 391 -14.63 26.49 -4.12
CA ASP A 391 -13.36 26.82 -3.48
C ASP A 391 -13.41 26.38 -2.01
N PHE A 392 -12.91 25.19 -1.72
CA PHE A 392 -12.85 24.64 -0.37
C PHE A 392 -11.56 25.00 0.39
N ILE A 393 -10.66 25.74 -0.25
CA ILE A 393 -9.43 26.24 0.36
C ILE A 393 -9.71 27.60 1.02
N ASN A 394 -10.35 28.52 0.28
CA ASN A 394 -10.65 29.87 0.77
C ASN A 394 -12.13 30.07 1.14
N GLY A 395 -13.00 29.14 0.75
CA GLY A 395 -14.44 29.23 0.97
C GLY A 395 -14.96 28.21 1.99
N LYS A 396 -16.11 27.63 1.67
CA LYS A 396 -16.76 26.62 2.52
C LYS A 396 -15.99 25.30 2.48
N PRO A 397 -15.90 24.55 3.60
CA PRO A 397 -15.25 23.25 3.59
C PRO A 397 -15.89 22.29 2.60
N LEU A 398 -15.09 21.35 2.09
CA LEU A 398 -15.59 20.29 1.23
C LEU A 398 -16.54 19.39 2.04
N SER A 399 -17.72 19.15 1.50
CA SER A 399 -18.76 18.40 2.20
C SER A 399 -18.35 16.95 2.46
N ILE A 400 -18.89 16.32 3.51
CA ILE A 400 -18.64 14.91 3.83
C ILE A 400 -18.95 13.98 2.62
N GLU A 401 -20.03 14.26 1.88
CA GLU A 401 -20.43 13.46 0.70
C GLU A 401 -19.40 13.59 -0.43
N ASP A 402 -18.88 14.79 -0.67
CA ASP A 402 -17.93 15.03 -1.76
C ASP A 402 -16.54 14.51 -1.42
N GLN A 403 -16.12 14.62 -0.16
CA GLN A 403 -14.93 13.95 0.35
C GLN A 403 -15.00 12.44 0.12
N SER A 404 -16.13 11.81 0.45
CA SER A 404 -16.29 10.36 0.33
C SER A 404 -16.29 9.89 -1.14
N LYS A 405 -16.84 10.70 -2.05
CA LYS A 405 -16.77 10.46 -3.50
C LYS A 405 -15.35 10.55 -4.02
N ALA A 406 -14.63 11.62 -3.69
CA ALA A 406 -13.23 11.80 -4.08
C ALA A 406 -12.34 10.66 -3.58
N VAL A 407 -12.55 10.23 -2.34
CA VAL A 407 -11.84 9.09 -1.76
C VAL A 407 -12.14 7.79 -2.52
N LEU A 408 -13.41 7.54 -2.88
CA LEU A 408 -13.79 6.37 -3.66
C LEU A 408 -13.18 6.38 -5.07
N ASP A 409 -13.15 7.54 -5.72
CA ASP A 409 -12.54 7.71 -7.04
C ASP A 409 -11.02 7.46 -6.99
N SER A 410 -10.35 8.01 -5.98
CA SER A 410 -8.93 7.75 -5.74
C SER A 410 -8.64 6.28 -5.44
N ALA A 411 -9.48 5.62 -4.64
CA ALA A 411 -9.37 4.20 -4.34
C ALA A 411 -9.48 3.33 -5.60
N ARG A 412 -10.47 3.62 -6.46
CA ARG A 412 -10.67 2.92 -7.74
C ARG A 412 -9.49 3.13 -8.68
N PHE A 413 -8.98 4.36 -8.78
CA PHE A 413 -7.81 4.65 -9.61
C PHE A 413 -6.61 3.78 -9.20
N ILE A 414 -6.29 3.71 -7.90
CA ILE A 414 -5.16 2.91 -7.40
C ILE A 414 -5.37 1.41 -7.63
N PHE A 415 -6.58 0.92 -7.34
CA PHE A 415 -6.87 -0.52 -7.38
C PHE A 415 -7.07 -1.06 -8.80
N GLU A 416 -7.65 -0.27 -9.70
CA GLU A 416 -8.07 -0.72 -11.03
C GLU A 416 -7.11 -0.24 -12.14
N GLN A 417 -6.51 0.94 -12.01
CA GLN A 417 -5.76 1.60 -13.09
C GLN A 417 -4.25 1.65 -12.84
N ASP A 418 -3.81 2.14 -11.66
CA ASP A 418 -2.37 2.33 -11.35
C ASP A 418 -1.61 1.00 -11.23
N SER A 419 -2.34 -0.10 -10.95
CA SER A 419 -1.76 -1.40 -10.64
C SER A 419 -1.80 -2.41 -11.80
N ASN A 420 -2.19 -2.04 -13.02
CA ASN A 420 -2.37 -3.02 -14.12
C ASN A 420 -1.07 -3.35 -14.87
N PHE A 421 -0.28 -4.30 -14.34
CA PHE A 421 1.02 -4.72 -14.91
C PHE A 421 0.99 -6.13 -15.54
N GLY A 422 -0.20 -6.62 -15.92
CA GLY A 422 -0.40 -7.93 -16.53
C GLY A 422 -0.84 -9.02 -15.54
N ARG A 423 -0.73 -10.28 -15.97
CA ARG A 423 -1.37 -11.44 -15.31
C ARG A 423 -1.09 -11.58 -13.80
N PRO A 424 0.16 -11.43 -13.29
CA PRO A 424 0.40 -11.52 -11.85
C PRO A 424 -0.37 -10.47 -11.04
N SER A 425 -0.48 -9.25 -11.57
CA SER A 425 -1.28 -8.21 -10.92
C SER A 425 -2.77 -8.51 -10.96
N ASP A 426 -3.28 -9.00 -12.09
CA ASP A 426 -4.70 -9.38 -12.19
C ASP A 426 -5.08 -10.46 -11.17
N LEU A 427 -4.25 -11.49 -11.04
CA LEU A 427 -4.45 -12.56 -10.05
C LEU A 427 -4.38 -12.03 -8.61
N ALA A 428 -3.41 -11.16 -8.32
CA ALA A 428 -3.30 -10.52 -7.01
C ALA A 428 -4.51 -9.66 -6.69
N ARG A 429 -5.00 -8.88 -7.67
CA ARG A 429 -6.18 -8.04 -7.52
C ARG A 429 -7.40 -8.89 -7.20
N ASP A 430 -7.65 -9.94 -7.96
CA ASP A 430 -8.80 -10.83 -7.75
C ASP A 430 -8.74 -11.56 -6.40
N ALA A 431 -7.56 -12.02 -5.98
CA ALA A 431 -7.38 -12.54 -4.62
C ALA A 431 -7.67 -11.50 -3.53
N VAL A 432 -7.26 -10.25 -3.74
CA VAL A 432 -7.55 -9.16 -2.81
C VAL A 432 -9.04 -8.81 -2.79
N LYS A 433 -9.77 -8.95 -3.91
CA LYS A 433 -11.24 -8.83 -3.90
C LYS A 433 -11.87 -9.89 -2.97
N ASN A 434 -11.42 -11.14 -3.07
CA ASN A 434 -11.88 -12.22 -2.19
C ASN A 434 -11.59 -11.90 -0.71
N LEU A 435 -10.38 -11.43 -0.42
CA LEU A 435 -10.03 -10.97 0.94
C LEU A 435 -10.97 -9.85 1.41
N CYS A 436 -11.22 -8.84 0.57
CA CYS A 436 -12.11 -7.73 0.88
C CYS A 436 -13.54 -8.21 1.16
N GLU A 437 -14.08 -9.15 0.39
CA GLU A 437 -15.42 -9.71 0.64
C GLU A 437 -15.48 -10.46 1.98
N LEU A 438 -14.45 -11.22 2.35
CA LEU A 438 -14.37 -11.85 3.67
C LEU A 438 -14.37 -10.80 4.80
N LEU A 439 -13.52 -9.78 4.69
CA LEU A 439 -13.45 -8.69 5.67
C LEU A 439 -14.77 -7.91 5.77
N ARG A 440 -15.47 -7.78 4.64
CA ARG A 440 -16.77 -7.11 4.57
C ARG A 440 -17.84 -7.95 5.26
N VAL A 441 -17.86 -9.26 5.01
CA VAL A 441 -18.74 -10.21 5.73
C VAL A 441 -18.48 -10.14 7.23
N ALA A 442 -17.21 -10.04 7.66
CA ALA A 442 -16.87 -9.84 9.08
C ALA A 442 -17.42 -8.52 9.62
N ARG A 443 -17.12 -7.39 8.96
CA ARG A 443 -17.48 -6.04 9.45
C ARG A 443 -18.99 -5.85 9.60
N PHE A 444 -19.75 -6.38 8.65
CA PHE A 444 -21.20 -6.16 8.56
C PHE A 444 -22.02 -7.29 9.20
N ALA A 445 -21.38 -8.22 9.91
CA ALA A 445 -22.07 -9.28 10.62
C ALA A 445 -22.78 -8.80 11.89
N LEU A 446 -23.82 -9.53 12.30
CA LEU A 446 -24.48 -9.37 13.59
C LEU A 446 -23.50 -9.56 14.76
N ASN A 447 -22.71 -10.64 14.74
CA ASN A 447 -21.61 -10.88 15.68
C ASN A 447 -20.27 -10.59 15.00
N ILE A 448 -19.86 -9.32 15.03
CA ILE A 448 -18.61 -8.86 14.39
C ILE A 448 -17.43 -9.61 15.02
N PRO A 449 -16.66 -10.42 14.28
CA PRO A 449 -15.66 -11.31 14.87
C PRO A 449 -14.48 -10.53 15.48
N GLU A 450 -14.01 -9.48 14.81
CA GLU A 450 -12.85 -8.68 15.20
C GLU A 450 -13.08 -7.19 14.93
N VAL A 451 -12.55 -6.33 15.80
CA VAL A 451 -12.73 -4.86 15.73
C VAL A 451 -12.06 -4.31 14.48
N SER A 452 -12.75 -3.46 13.73
CA SER A 452 -12.24 -2.83 12.51
C SER A 452 -11.53 -3.83 11.58
N PRO A 453 -12.26 -4.81 10.99
CA PRO A 453 -11.69 -5.85 10.14
C PRO A 453 -10.90 -5.29 8.95
N LEU A 454 -9.58 -5.25 9.11
CA LEU A 454 -8.63 -4.88 8.05
C LEU A 454 -7.38 -5.78 8.03
N LEU A 455 -7.20 -6.53 9.11
CA LEU A 455 -6.01 -7.30 9.39
C LEU A 455 -6.34 -8.80 9.40
N ILE A 456 -5.45 -9.59 8.81
CA ILE A 456 -5.51 -11.05 8.83
C ILE A 456 -4.20 -11.62 9.35
N SER A 457 -4.27 -12.81 9.94
CA SER A 457 -3.07 -13.57 10.29
C SER A 457 -3.22 -15.05 9.96
N PHE A 458 -2.12 -15.67 9.54
CA PHE A 458 -2.10 -17.11 9.22
C PHE A 458 -0.67 -17.67 9.28
N SER A 459 -0.59 -19.01 9.30
CA SER A 459 0.66 -19.74 9.17
C SER A 459 0.99 -19.98 7.69
N ASP A 460 2.28 -19.92 7.33
CA ASP A 460 2.74 -20.32 5.99
C ASP A 460 2.69 -21.85 5.77
N GLU A 461 2.51 -22.62 6.84
CA GLU A 461 2.33 -24.08 6.79
C GLU A 461 0.99 -24.41 6.11
N GLY A 462 1.06 -25.22 5.05
CA GLY A 462 -0.13 -25.65 4.30
C GLY A 462 -0.54 -24.73 3.15
N LEU A 463 0.20 -23.63 2.90
CA LEU A 463 -0.04 -22.81 1.72
C LEU A 463 0.52 -23.45 0.45
N THR A 464 -0.30 -23.46 -0.62
CA THR A 464 0.14 -23.93 -1.93
C THR A 464 1.17 -22.98 -2.55
N LYS A 465 1.97 -23.48 -3.50
CA LYS A 465 2.90 -22.64 -4.26
C LYS A 465 2.19 -21.47 -4.95
N GLN A 466 1.06 -21.75 -5.60
CA GLN A 466 0.25 -20.74 -6.28
C GLN A 466 -0.23 -19.65 -5.30
N SER A 467 -0.74 -20.03 -4.13
CA SER A 467 -1.21 -19.06 -3.13
C SER A 467 -0.07 -18.19 -2.62
N LYS A 468 1.14 -18.75 -2.43
CA LYS A 468 2.33 -17.99 -2.04
C LYS A 468 2.75 -16.99 -3.13
N GLU A 469 2.72 -17.38 -4.40
CA GLU A 469 3.05 -16.50 -5.54
C GLU A 469 2.04 -15.36 -5.69
N THR A 470 0.74 -15.65 -5.56
CA THR A 470 -0.31 -14.61 -5.60
C THR A 470 -0.22 -13.68 -4.39
N LEU A 471 0.02 -14.21 -3.18
CA LEU A 471 0.23 -13.42 -1.97
C LEU A 471 1.44 -12.48 -2.13
N GLN A 472 2.55 -12.98 -2.66
CA GLN A 472 3.73 -12.17 -2.93
C GLN A 472 3.44 -11.10 -3.98
N SER A 473 2.66 -11.42 -5.01
CA SER A 473 2.21 -10.44 -6.01
C SER A 473 1.36 -9.34 -5.36
N ALA A 474 0.45 -9.68 -4.43
CA ALA A 474 -0.35 -8.70 -3.70
C ALA A 474 0.49 -7.76 -2.81
N LEU A 475 1.60 -8.25 -2.24
CA LEU A 475 2.59 -7.41 -1.54
C LEU A 475 3.33 -6.50 -2.52
N ASN A 476 3.81 -7.06 -3.64
CA ASN A 476 4.60 -6.35 -4.64
C ASN A 476 3.84 -5.17 -5.27
N TYR A 477 2.53 -5.31 -5.46
CA TYR A 477 1.65 -4.25 -5.97
C TYR A 477 1.01 -3.41 -4.86
N SER A 478 1.46 -3.55 -3.61
CA SER A 478 1.00 -2.78 -2.45
C SER A 478 -0.52 -2.84 -2.22
N PHE A 479 -1.17 -3.95 -2.60
CA PHE A 479 -2.58 -4.18 -2.27
C PHE A 479 -2.76 -4.59 -0.81
N ILE A 480 -1.75 -5.26 -0.26
CA ILE A 480 -1.64 -5.61 1.15
C ILE A 480 -0.26 -5.22 1.68
N PHE A 481 -0.16 -5.03 2.98
CA PHE A 481 1.09 -4.76 3.69
C PHE A 481 1.34 -5.83 4.73
N GLU A 482 2.56 -6.35 4.79
CA GLU A 482 2.99 -7.22 5.87
C GLU A 482 3.36 -6.38 7.11
N ILE A 483 2.86 -6.78 8.28
CA ILE A 483 3.19 -6.14 9.55
C ILE A 483 4.36 -6.89 10.17
N LYS A 484 5.49 -6.19 10.30
CA LYS A 484 6.71 -6.70 10.93
C LYS A 484 6.42 -7.22 12.34
N ASN A 485 7.09 -8.32 12.72
CA ASN A 485 6.94 -9.08 13.96
C ASN A 485 5.73 -10.04 14.06
N GLY A 486 4.84 -10.06 13.06
CA GLY A 486 3.75 -11.03 12.99
C GLY A 486 2.84 -11.05 14.22
N ARG A 487 2.24 -12.21 14.52
CA ARG A 487 1.43 -12.46 15.72
C ARG A 487 1.88 -13.76 16.38
N PRO A 488 2.37 -13.74 17.64
CA PRO A 488 2.56 -14.96 18.40
C PRO A 488 1.23 -15.70 18.49
N ASN A 489 1.21 -16.94 18.04
CA ASN A 489 0.02 -17.76 18.13
C ASN A 489 -0.26 -18.05 19.62
N ARG A 490 -1.52 -17.94 20.02
CA ARG A 490 -1.93 -18.09 21.43
C ARG A 490 -1.73 -19.53 21.93
N ASN A 491 -1.74 -20.50 21.03
CA ASN A 491 -1.74 -21.92 21.35
C ASN A 491 -0.39 -22.60 21.08
N ASN A 492 0.49 -21.97 20.30
CA ASN A 492 1.86 -22.45 20.07
C ASN A 492 2.80 -21.24 19.97
N LEU A 493 4.06 -21.37 20.42
CA LEU A 493 5.04 -20.26 20.38
C LEU A 493 5.43 -19.83 18.94
N LYS A 494 4.76 -20.36 17.90
CA LYS A 494 5.00 -19.98 16.51
C LYS A 494 4.41 -18.60 16.24
N ILE A 495 5.11 -17.82 15.43
CA ILE A 495 4.68 -16.49 15.01
C ILE A 495 3.97 -16.64 13.67
N ASN A 496 2.66 -16.40 13.65
CA ASN A 496 1.89 -16.28 12.42
C ASN A 496 2.29 -15.00 11.68
N ARG A 497 2.28 -15.03 10.36
CA ARG A 497 2.42 -13.81 9.56
C ARG A 497 1.15 -12.98 9.67
N LYS A 498 1.29 -11.67 9.64
CA LYS A 498 0.20 -10.71 9.80
C LYS A 498 0.20 -9.73 8.64
N PHE A 499 -0.96 -9.57 8.02
CA PHE A 499 -1.13 -8.70 6.86
C PHE A 499 -2.27 -7.72 7.10
N SER A 500 -2.13 -6.52 6.57
CA SER A 500 -3.16 -5.50 6.47
C SER A 500 -3.57 -5.34 5.03
N LEU A 501 -4.87 -5.23 4.76
CA LEU A 501 -5.31 -4.61 3.51
C LEU A 501 -4.77 -3.18 3.44
N ASN A 502 -4.39 -2.72 2.26
CA ASN A 502 -4.05 -1.32 2.05
C ASN A 502 -5.29 -0.44 2.33
N PRO A 503 -5.23 0.50 3.29
CA PRO A 503 -6.37 1.34 3.64
C PRO A 503 -6.96 2.11 2.46
N MET A 504 -6.17 2.40 1.42
CA MET A 504 -6.63 3.02 0.17
C MET A 504 -7.71 2.21 -0.56
N ILE A 505 -7.75 0.88 -0.39
CA ILE A 505 -8.74 -0.01 -1.05
C ILE A 505 -10.06 -0.05 -0.26
N SER A 506 -10.03 0.29 1.03
CA SER A 506 -11.17 0.19 1.94
C SER A 506 -12.46 0.85 1.45
N PRO A 507 -12.42 2.05 0.80
CA PRO A 507 -13.63 2.70 0.30
C PRO A 507 -14.44 1.89 -0.70
N ILE A 508 -13.78 1.09 -1.53
CA ILE A 508 -14.44 0.26 -2.56
C ILE A 508 -15.41 -0.74 -1.90
N TYR A 509 -15.02 -1.28 -0.74
CA TYR A 509 -15.75 -2.35 -0.05
C TYR A 509 -16.47 -1.90 1.21
N GLY A 510 -16.36 -0.62 1.56
CA GLY A 510 -16.89 -0.10 2.81
C GLY A 510 -16.18 -0.69 4.04
N LEU A 511 -14.85 -0.84 3.99
CA LEU A 511 -14.00 -1.39 5.05
C LEU A 511 -13.39 -0.29 5.95
N PRO A 512 -12.90 -0.62 7.16
CA PRO A 512 -12.29 0.38 8.02
C PRO A 512 -10.90 0.74 7.50
N ILE A 513 -10.36 1.89 7.92
CA ILE A 513 -9.00 2.31 7.55
C ILE A 513 -7.99 2.09 8.68
N SER A 514 -8.51 1.91 9.91
CA SER A 514 -7.70 1.75 11.11
C SER A 514 -7.32 0.30 11.33
N LYS A 515 -6.04 0.07 11.60
CA LYS A 515 -5.44 -1.23 11.91
C LYS A 515 -5.73 -1.61 13.38
N ARG A 516 -6.77 -2.41 13.64
CA ARG A 516 -7.09 -3.00 14.96
C ARG A 516 -7.53 -4.46 14.82
N GLY A 517 -7.28 -5.26 15.86
CA GLY A 517 -7.56 -6.70 15.84
C GLY A 517 -6.77 -7.44 14.74
N ASP A 518 -7.06 -8.72 14.54
CA ASP A 518 -6.79 -9.43 13.27
C ASP A 518 -7.56 -10.75 13.24
N ILE A 519 -8.08 -11.08 12.06
CA ILE A 519 -8.81 -12.32 11.82
C ILE A 519 -7.81 -13.43 11.50
N GLY A 520 -7.74 -14.44 12.37
CA GLY A 520 -6.95 -15.65 12.12
C GLY A 520 -7.59 -16.49 11.03
N LEU A 521 -6.85 -16.78 9.95
CA LEU A 521 -7.33 -17.57 8.81
C LEU A 521 -6.70 -18.96 8.81
N PRO A 522 -7.52 -20.02 8.62
CA PRO A 522 -6.99 -21.37 8.42
C PRO A 522 -6.39 -21.53 7.00
N PRO A 523 -5.44 -22.45 6.79
CA PRO A 523 -4.75 -22.60 5.51
C PRO A 523 -5.67 -22.85 4.31
N ASN A 524 -6.76 -23.61 4.47
CA ASN A 524 -7.74 -23.84 3.41
C ASN A 524 -8.38 -22.54 2.92
N LEU A 525 -8.77 -21.64 3.84
CA LEU A 525 -9.34 -20.35 3.48
C LEU A 525 -8.30 -19.43 2.84
N VAL A 526 -7.07 -19.40 3.35
CA VAL A 526 -5.99 -18.62 2.72
C VAL A 526 -5.73 -19.10 1.30
N ASN A 527 -5.66 -20.42 1.11
CA ASN A 527 -5.51 -20.98 -0.23
C ASN A 527 -6.70 -20.63 -1.13
N ALA A 528 -7.94 -20.71 -0.63
CA ALA A 528 -9.13 -20.35 -1.40
C ALA A 528 -9.15 -18.86 -1.79
N ILE A 529 -8.63 -17.97 -0.94
CA ILE A 529 -8.52 -16.53 -1.24
C ILE A 529 -7.47 -16.28 -2.33
N PHE A 530 -6.28 -16.88 -2.21
CA PHE A 530 -5.11 -16.54 -3.03
C PHE A 530 -4.83 -17.49 -4.21
N ASP A 531 -5.62 -18.55 -4.39
CA ASP A 531 -5.56 -19.45 -5.55
C ASP A 531 -6.81 -19.29 -6.41
N PHE A 532 -6.63 -18.75 -7.62
CA PHE A 532 -7.73 -18.49 -8.55
C PHE A 532 -8.47 -19.77 -8.97
N ASN A 533 -7.84 -20.95 -8.88
CA ASN A 533 -8.49 -22.23 -9.20
C ASN A 533 -9.48 -22.69 -8.13
N ARG A 534 -9.49 -22.01 -6.98
CA ARG A 534 -10.33 -22.35 -5.81
C ARG A 534 -11.49 -21.38 -5.60
N ALA A 535 -11.89 -20.64 -6.65
CA ALA A 535 -12.98 -19.65 -6.55
C ALA A 535 -14.29 -20.24 -5.96
N LYS A 536 -14.71 -21.44 -6.39
CA LYS A 536 -15.89 -22.12 -5.85
C LYS A 536 -15.73 -22.52 -4.37
N GLU A 537 -14.53 -22.96 -3.99
CA GLU A 537 -14.21 -23.28 -2.59
C GLU A 537 -14.30 -22.00 -1.73
N PHE A 538 -13.80 -20.87 -2.24
CA PHE A 538 -13.91 -19.58 -1.57
C PHE A 538 -15.36 -19.15 -1.37
N GLU A 539 -16.21 -19.23 -2.40
CA GLU A 539 -17.64 -18.88 -2.29
C GLU A 539 -18.35 -19.71 -1.21
N ALA A 540 -18.11 -21.02 -1.18
CA ALA A 540 -18.68 -21.91 -0.18
C ALA A 540 -18.20 -21.57 1.24
N LEU A 541 -16.88 -21.34 1.42
CA LEU A 541 -16.31 -20.94 2.70
C LEU A 541 -16.86 -19.58 3.15
N LEU A 542 -16.92 -18.59 2.24
CA LEU A 542 -17.44 -17.26 2.53
C LEU A 542 -18.90 -17.33 3.01
N LYS A 543 -19.74 -18.17 2.38
CA LYS A 543 -21.11 -18.43 2.82
C LYS A 543 -21.13 -19.00 4.24
N ASN A 544 -20.29 -19.99 4.54
CA ASN A 544 -20.21 -20.58 5.87
C ASN A 544 -19.79 -19.56 6.94
N TYR A 545 -18.80 -18.72 6.65
CA TYR A 545 -18.40 -17.63 7.56
C TYR A 545 -19.50 -16.59 7.73
N ASN A 546 -20.22 -16.24 6.66
CA ASN A 546 -21.35 -15.33 6.72
C ASN A 546 -22.45 -15.87 7.64
N ILE A 547 -22.80 -17.16 7.53
CA ILE A 547 -23.79 -17.77 8.40
C ILE A 547 -23.26 -17.81 9.84
N LYS A 548 -22.02 -18.28 10.05
CA LYS A 548 -21.38 -18.35 11.38
C LYS A 548 -21.42 -17.02 12.14
N TRP A 549 -21.16 -15.90 11.47
CA TRP A 549 -21.13 -14.59 12.13
C TRP A 549 -22.51 -13.90 12.22
N ASN A 550 -23.49 -14.34 11.42
CA ASN A 550 -24.85 -13.79 11.47
C ASN A 550 -25.85 -14.66 12.23
N GLN A 551 -25.52 -15.92 12.52
CA GLN A 551 -26.30 -16.83 13.36
C GLN A 551 -25.49 -17.24 14.61
N PRO A 552 -25.18 -16.29 15.52
CA PRO A 552 -24.30 -16.55 16.66
C PRO A 552 -24.87 -17.53 17.69
N PHE A 553 -26.14 -17.91 17.56
CA PHE A 553 -26.85 -18.75 18.51
C PHE A 553 -27.08 -20.20 18.02
N THR A 554 -26.72 -20.50 16.76
CA THR A 554 -26.86 -21.85 16.19
C THR A 554 -25.84 -22.80 16.81
N ARG A 555 -26.31 -23.88 17.42
CA ARG A 555 -25.48 -24.79 18.24
C ARG A 555 -24.73 -25.88 17.46
N ASP A 556 -25.13 -26.19 16.22
CA ASP A 556 -24.53 -27.29 15.44
C ASP A 556 -23.74 -26.76 14.24
N GLU A 557 -22.41 -26.88 14.24
CA GLU A 557 -21.60 -26.65 13.02
C GLU A 557 -22.00 -27.63 11.89
N SER A 558 -22.58 -28.79 12.24
CA SER A 558 -23.14 -29.75 11.30
C SER A 558 -24.42 -29.28 10.61
N SER A 559 -25.25 -28.46 11.28
CA SER A 559 -26.42 -27.79 10.69
C SER A 559 -26.08 -26.57 9.84
N LEU A 560 -24.90 -25.98 10.03
CA LEU A 560 -24.35 -24.92 9.17
C LEU A 560 -23.80 -25.50 7.86
N ALA A 561 -23.41 -26.77 7.85
CA ALA A 561 -23.03 -27.53 6.68
C ALA A 561 -24.28 -28.02 5.92
N HIS A 562 -25.09 -27.11 5.38
CA HIS A 562 -26.13 -27.52 4.44
C HIS A 562 -25.46 -28.03 3.14
N ASN A 563 -25.60 -29.35 2.94
CA ASN A 563 -25.38 -30.15 1.74
C ASN A 563 -25.39 -29.33 0.43
N ASP A 564 -24.24 -29.26 -0.25
CA ASP A 564 -24.13 -29.19 -1.72
C ASP A 564 -22.66 -29.17 -2.23
N LEU A 565 -21.67 -29.63 -1.44
CA LEU A 565 -20.27 -29.70 -1.89
C LEU A 565 -19.90 -31.02 -2.59
N PHE A 566 -20.82 -31.98 -2.71
CA PHE A 566 -20.57 -33.27 -3.38
C PHE A 566 -21.77 -33.81 -4.17
N ASN A 567 -22.41 -32.98 -5.01
CA ASN A 567 -23.25 -33.49 -6.09
C ASN A 567 -22.80 -32.91 -7.44
N PHE A 568 -22.04 -33.78 -8.15
CA PHE A 568 -21.55 -33.74 -9.53
C PHE A 568 -20.32 -32.89 -9.86
#